data_AF-A0A0M0K9W3-F1
#
_entry.id   AF-A0A0M0K9W3-F1
#
_cell.length_a   1.000
_cell.length_b   1.000
_cell.length_c   1.000
_cell.angle_alpha   90.00
_cell.angle_beta   90.00
_cell.angle_gamma   90.00
#
_symmetry.space_group_name_H-M   'P 1'
#
loop_
_entity.id
_entity.type
_entity.pdbx_description
1 polymer ?
#
loop_
_entity_poly.entity_id
_entity_poly.type
_entity_poly.pdbx_seq_one_letter_code
_entity_poly.pdbx_strand_id
1 'polypeptide(L)'
;MPSHVRRVLWLHTDVLVLADVGDILDTPLQGAPAAAVEDCRRPSLIQRINASHPLVGGVLPPGACGFDPGVLVIDIAQWAFLDMSARVEYWQALNLRAEPLFAHDDAHAALLLALLPVYARLPPVWAIVGPGSRGSAMLA
;
A
#
# COMPACT_ATOMS: atom_id res chain seq x y z
N MET A 1 -15.74 5.91 -11.10
CA MET A 1 -16.44 5.04 -10.13
C MET A 1 -17.87 5.54 -9.95
N PRO A 2 -18.86 4.66 -9.69
CA PRO A 2 -20.22 5.09 -9.35
C PRO A 2 -20.21 6.00 -8.11
N SER A 3 -21.02 7.06 -8.11
CA SER A 3 -20.99 8.11 -7.08
C SER A 3 -21.40 7.66 -5.67
N HIS A 4 -22.03 6.49 -5.53
CA HIS A 4 -22.44 5.94 -4.24
C HIS A 4 -21.36 5.07 -3.57
N VAL A 5 -20.27 4.73 -4.27
CA VAL A 5 -19.18 3.93 -3.72
C VAL A 5 -18.29 4.81 -2.84
N ARG A 6 -18.26 4.53 -1.53
CA ARG A 6 -17.45 5.29 -0.56
C ARG A 6 -16.12 4.63 -0.24
N ARG A 7 -16.11 3.30 -0.11
CA ARG A 7 -14.92 2.50 0.17
C ARG A 7 -14.80 1.34 -0.79
N VAL A 8 -13.58 0.93 -1.07
CA VAL A 8 -13.25 -0.26 -1.86
C VAL A 8 -12.23 -1.11 -1.14
N LEU A 9 -12.49 -2.41 -1.08
CA LEU A 9 -11.50 -3.42 -0.74
C LEU A 9 -10.87 -3.94 -2.04
N TRP A 10 -9.58 -3.69 -2.22
CA TRP A 10 -8.77 -4.20 -3.31
C TRP A 10 -8.07 -5.47 -2.85
N LEU A 11 -8.24 -6.56 -3.61
CA LEU A 11 -7.63 -7.86 -3.35
C LEU A 11 -6.91 -8.35 -4.61
N HIS A 12 -5.67 -8.82 -4.49
CA HIS A 12 -5.01 -9.55 -5.57
C HIS A 12 -5.73 -10.87 -5.89
N THR A 13 -5.58 -11.33 -7.13
CA THR A 13 -6.27 -12.52 -7.66
C THR A 13 -5.84 -13.83 -6.99
N ASP A 14 -4.72 -13.82 -6.29
CA ASP A 14 -4.14 -14.96 -5.56
C ASP A 14 -4.39 -14.91 -4.04
N VAL A 15 -5.22 -13.97 -3.57
CA VAL A 15 -5.61 -13.87 -2.16
C VAL A 15 -6.69 -14.89 -1.80
N LEU A 16 -6.45 -15.63 -0.72
CA LEU A 16 -7.47 -16.45 -0.06
C LEU A 16 -8.05 -15.69 1.14
N VAL A 17 -9.36 -15.54 1.18
CA VAL A 17 -10.07 -14.84 2.26
C VAL A 17 -10.68 -15.86 3.22
N LEU A 18 -10.31 -15.77 4.50
CA LEU A 18 -10.77 -16.66 5.56
C LEU A 18 -11.71 -16.00 6.58
N ALA A 19 -11.73 -14.66 6.63
CA ALA A 19 -12.53 -13.86 7.54
C ALA A 19 -13.60 -13.06 6.77
N ASP A 20 -14.53 -12.44 7.49
CA ASP A 20 -15.52 -11.55 6.87
C ASP A 20 -14.82 -10.32 6.27
N VAL A 21 -15.08 -10.03 5.00
CA VAL A 21 -14.53 -8.86 4.30
C VAL A 21 -15.14 -7.54 4.77
N GLY A 22 -16.31 -7.57 5.41
CA GLY A 22 -16.95 -6.41 6.02
C GLY A 22 -16.09 -5.82 7.14
N ASP A 23 -15.47 -6.66 7.96
CA ASP A 23 -14.65 -6.25 9.11
C ASP A 23 -13.43 -5.42 8.68
N ILE A 24 -12.72 -5.85 7.63
CA ILE A 24 -11.59 -5.08 7.08
C ILE A 24 -12.09 -3.82 6.37
N LEU A 25 -13.18 -3.92 5.60
CA LEU A 25 -13.75 -2.78 4.88
C LEU A 25 -14.20 -1.68 5.84
N ASP A 26 -14.70 -2.03 7.03
CA ASP A 26 -15.20 -1.10 8.03
C ASP A 26 -14.12 -0.50 8.94
N THR A 27 -12.87 -0.98 8.85
CA THR A 27 -11.75 -0.46 9.65
C THR A 27 -11.61 1.06 9.52
N PRO A 28 -11.49 1.81 10.65
CA PRO A 28 -11.32 3.25 10.62
C PRO A 28 -9.99 3.68 9.97
N LEU A 29 -10.06 4.52 8.93
CA LEU A 29 -8.86 5.01 8.23
C LEU A 29 -8.29 6.32 8.79
N GLN A 30 -8.97 6.95 9.76
CA GLN A 30 -8.50 8.18 10.43
C GLN A 30 -8.13 9.32 9.45
N GLY A 31 -8.85 9.45 8.34
CA GLY A 31 -8.58 10.45 7.30
C GLY A 31 -7.48 10.07 6.31
N ALA A 32 -6.94 8.84 6.39
CA ALA A 32 -6.05 8.30 5.35
C ALA A 32 -6.84 7.94 4.08
N PRO A 33 -6.27 8.14 2.88
CA PRO A 33 -6.91 7.78 1.61
C PRO A 33 -6.91 6.27 1.35
N ALA A 34 -6.01 5.54 2.01
CA ALA A 34 -5.94 4.09 1.93
C ALA A 34 -5.38 3.49 3.22
N ALA A 35 -5.59 2.19 3.38
CA ALA A 35 -5.06 1.37 4.46
C ALA A 35 -4.41 0.10 3.89
N ALA A 36 -3.30 -0.31 4.51
CA ALA A 36 -2.54 -1.48 4.09
C ALA A 36 -1.82 -2.12 5.29
N VAL A 37 -1.47 -3.40 5.18
CA VAL A 37 -0.63 -4.08 6.19
C VAL A 37 0.84 -3.82 5.86
N GLU A 38 1.63 -3.36 6.84
CA GLU A 38 3.07 -3.18 6.66
C GLU A 38 3.80 -4.52 6.55
N ASP A 39 4.72 -4.65 5.58
CA ASP A 39 5.69 -5.73 5.49
C ASP A 39 7.11 -5.17 5.64
N CYS A 40 7.62 -5.27 6.85
CA CYS A 40 8.98 -4.85 7.21
C CYS A 40 10.01 -5.99 7.13
N ARG A 41 9.58 -7.25 6.95
CA ARG A 41 10.42 -8.43 7.21
C ARG A 41 10.88 -9.17 5.95
N ARG A 42 10.37 -8.83 4.77
CA ARG A 42 10.66 -9.51 3.49
C ARG A 42 11.30 -8.57 2.48
N PRO A 43 11.74 -9.06 1.31
CA PRO A 43 11.95 -8.22 0.13
C PRO A 43 10.66 -7.48 -0.25
N SER A 44 10.45 -6.37 0.44
CA SER A 44 9.26 -5.55 0.38
C SER A 44 9.35 -4.57 -0.77
N LEU A 45 8.24 -3.87 -1.05
CA LEU A 45 8.17 -2.77 -2.00
C LEU A 45 9.34 -1.78 -1.87
N ILE A 46 9.79 -1.52 -0.64
CA ILE A 46 10.89 -0.61 -0.35
C ILE A 46 12.21 -1.06 -0.97
N GLN A 47 12.51 -2.36 -0.98
CA GLN A 47 13.79 -2.85 -1.51
C GLN A 47 13.89 -2.70 -3.03
N ARG A 48 12.75 -2.50 -3.69
CA ARG A 48 12.67 -2.27 -5.15
C ARG A 48 12.81 -0.79 -5.51
N ILE A 49 12.87 0.08 -4.50
CA ILE A 49 13.03 1.52 -4.64
C ILE A 49 14.50 1.88 -4.37
N ASN A 50 15.07 2.71 -5.23
CA ASN A 50 16.38 3.32 -5.06
C ASN A 50 16.32 4.43 -3.99
N ALA A 51 16.40 4.03 -2.73
CA ALA A 51 16.37 4.93 -1.57
C ALA A 51 17.51 5.98 -1.57
N SER A 52 18.63 5.67 -2.24
CA SER A 52 19.78 6.58 -2.37
C SER A 52 19.53 7.72 -3.36
N HIS A 53 18.50 7.64 -4.20
CA HIS A 53 18.17 8.70 -5.14
C HIS A 53 17.67 9.95 -4.38
N PRO A 54 18.20 11.17 -4.63
CA PRO A 54 17.86 12.36 -3.84
C PRO A 54 16.36 12.66 -3.75
N LEU A 55 15.62 12.44 -4.84
CA LEU A 55 14.16 12.64 -4.87
C LEU A 55 13.40 11.63 -4.00
N VAL A 56 13.95 10.43 -3.80
CA VAL A 56 13.35 9.38 -2.98
C VAL A 56 13.72 9.56 -1.51
N GLY A 57 14.99 9.87 -1.21
CA GLY A 57 15.47 10.02 0.15
C GLY A 57 14.75 11.11 0.96
N GLY A 58 14.19 12.13 0.29
CA GLY A 58 13.36 13.14 0.94
C GLY A 58 11.95 12.67 1.34
N VAL A 59 11.48 11.55 0.78
CA VAL A 59 10.11 11.04 0.95
C VAL A 59 10.10 9.73 1.74
N LEU A 60 11.15 8.92 1.59
CA LEU A 60 11.29 7.63 2.27
C LEU A 60 12.07 7.81 3.58
N PRO A 61 11.42 7.83 4.76
CA PRO A 61 12.14 8.01 6.00
C PRO A 61 13.06 6.81 6.30
N PRO A 62 14.18 7.01 7.01
CA PRO A 62 15.03 5.92 7.46
C PRO A 62 14.23 4.87 8.25
N GLY A 63 14.36 3.61 7.88
CA GLY A 63 13.63 2.51 8.53
C GLY A 63 12.14 2.44 8.18
N ALA A 64 11.68 3.14 7.15
CA ALA A 64 10.34 2.94 6.60
C ALA A 64 10.11 1.46 6.25
N CYS A 65 8.85 1.03 6.34
CA CYS A 65 8.40 -0.26 5.85
C CYS A 65 7.61 -0.10 4.54
N GLY A 66 7.69 -1.10 3.67
CA GLY A 66 6.71 -1.23 2.62
C GLY A 66 5.39 -1.74 3.21
N PHE A 67 4.36 -1.79 2.38
CA PHE A 67 3.13 -2.52 2.70
C PHE A 67 2.89 -3.64 1.69
N ASP A 68 2.01 -4.57 2.04
CA ASP A 68 1.50 -5.58 1.11
C ASP A 68 0.50 -4.91 0.14
N PRO A 69 0.80 -4.81 -1.16
CA PRO A 69 -0.11 -4.19 -2.13
C PRO A 69 -1.30 -5.09 -2.49
N GLY A 70 -1.28 -6.35 -2.06
CA GLY A 70 -2.29 -7.35 -2.38
C GLY A 70 -3.58 -7.20 -1.59
N VAL A 71 -3.57 -6.45 -0.50
CA VAL A 71 -4.77 -6.13 0.29
C VAL A 71 -4.75 -4.64 0.66
N LEU A 72 -5.67 -3.86 0.07
CA LEU A 72 -5.82 -2.43 0.36
C LEU A 72 -7.27 -2.09 0.65
N VAL A 73 -7.51 -1.23 1.63
CA VAL A 73 -8.80 -0.55 1.81
C VAL A 73 -8.63 0.89 1.32
N ILE A 74 -9.46 1.34 0.38
CA ILE A 74 -9.36 2.66 -0.23
C ILE A 74 -10.62 3.45 0.12
N ASP A 75 -10.45 4.63 0.71
CA ASP A 75 -11.52 5.62 0.86
C ASP A 75 -11.56 6.49 -0.40
N ILE A 76 -12.63 6.35 -1.18
CA ILE A 76 -12.73 6.99 -2.50
C ILE A 76 -12.83 8.51 -2.39
N ALA A 77 -13.51 9.02 -1.36
CA ALA A 77 -13.66 10.45 -1.16
C ALA A 77 -12.34 11.08 -0.73
N GLN A 78 -11.64 10.44 0.22
CA GLN A 78 -10.34 10.92 0.70
C GLN A 78 -9.24 10.76 -0.35
N TRP A 79 -9.26 9.66 -1.12
CA TRP A 79 -8.36 9.45 -2.25
C TRP A 79 -8.49 10.56 -3.29
N ALA A 80 -9.72 10.93 -3.65
CA ALA A 80 -9.99 12.02 -4.57
C ALA A 80 -9.63 13.39 -3.98
N PHE A 81 -9.96 13.63 -2.70
CA PHE A 81 -9.66 14.89 -2.01
C PHE A 81 -8.15 15.19 -1.94
N LEU A 82 -7.33 14.17 -1.73
CA LEU A 82 -5.87 14.30 -1.68
C LEU A 82 -5.18 14.15 -3.05
N ASP A 83 -5.95 14.04 -4.13
CA ASP A 83 -5.48 13.83 -5.50
C ASP A 83 -4.43 12.70 -5.62
N MET A 84 -4.75 11.57 -4.98
CA MET A 84 -3.82 10.45 -4.86
C MET A 84 -3.47 9.82 -6.21
N SER A 85 -4.39 9.83 -7.17
CA SER A 85 -4.13 9.36 -8.54
C SER A 85 -3.02 10.18 -9.20
N ALA A 86 -3.08 11.52 -9.13
CA ALA A 86 -2.03 12.38 -9.68
C ALA A 86 -0.68 12.14 -9.00
N ARG A 87 -0.65 11.85 -7.70
CA ARG A 87 0.58 11.49 -6.97
C ARG A 87 1.18 10.18 -7.47
N VAL A 88 0.36 9.15 -7.72
CA VAL A 88 0.82 7.87 -8.30
C VAL A 88 1.38 8.09 -9.70
N GLU A 89 0.64 8.81 -10.55
CA GLU A 89 1.03 9.13 -11.92
C GLU A 89 2.34 9.94 -11.96
N TYR A 90 2.52 10.89 -11.04
CA TYR A 90 3.75 11.66 -10.89
C TYR A 90 4.96 10.75 -10.67
N TRP A 91 4.89 9.81 -9.74
CA TRP A 91 6.01 8.89 -9.47
C TRP A 91 6.31 7.95 -10.63
N GLN A 92 5.27 7.45 -11.31
CA GLN A 92 5.48 6.65 -12.54
C GLN A 92 6.14 7.47 -13.65
N ALA A 93 5.60 8.65 -13.95
CA ALA A 93 6.14 9.51 -15.01
C ALA A 93 7.57 9.95 -14.71
N LEU A 94 7.90 10.20 -13.45
CA LEU A 94 9.25 10.54 -13.02
C LEU A 94 10.21 9.35 -13.21
N ASN A 95 9.82 8.13 -12.80
CA ASN A 95 10.63 6.93 -12.99
C ASN A 95 10.92 6.64 -14.47
N LEU A 96 9.98 6.96 -15.37
CA LEU A 96 10.15 6.79 -16.83
C LEU A 96 11.09 7.83 -17.46
N ARG A 97 11.30 8.99 -16.82
CA ARG A 97 12.08 10.11 -17.37
C ARG A 97 13.47 10.28 -16.74
N ALA A 98 13.64 9.83 -15.50
CA ALA A 98 14.88 9.95 -14.74
C ALA A 98 15.72 8.66 -14.80
N GLU A 99 16.87 8.65 -14.12
CA GLU A 99 17.48 7.37 -13.73
C GLU A 99 16.48 6.55 -12.91
N PRO A 100 16.46 5.21 -13.04
CA PRO A 100 15.42 4.38 -12.46
C PRO A 100 15.36 4.55 -10.93
N LEU A 101 14.24 5.12 -10.47
CA LEU A 101 13.87 5.25 -9.06
C LEU A 101 13.41 3.90 -8.49
N PHE A 102 12.88 3.03 -9.34
CA PHE A 102 12.49 1.65 -9.07
C PHE A 102 12.47 0.86 -10.37
N ALA A 103 12.26 -0.46 -10.30
CA ALA A 103 12.19 -1.33 -11.47
C ALA A 103 11.15 -0.82 -12.50
N HIS A 104 11.45 -1.01 -13.80
CA HIS A 104 10.51 -0.66 -14.86
C HIS A 104 9.20 -1.44 -14.69
N ASP A 105 8.07 -0.76 -14.87
CA ASP A 105 6.70 -1.27 -14.69
C ASP A 105 6.29 -1.67 -13.26
N ASP A 106 7.01 -1.23 -12.22
CA ASP A 106 6.59 -1.46 -10.83
C ASP A 106 5.58 -0.40 -10.35
N ALA A 107 4.31 -0.60 -10.69
CA ALA A 107 3.21 0.26 -10.26
C ALA A 107 3.04 0.30 -8.73
N HIS A 108 3.45 -0.76 -8.03
CA HIS A 108 3.33 -0.83 -6.58
C HIS A 108 4.39 0.02 -5.87
N ALA A 109 5.60 0.14 -6.43
CA ALA A 109 6.62 1.06 -5.93
C ALA A 109 6.16 2.53 -6.04
N ALA A 110 5.55 2.89 -7.18
CA ALA A 110 4.95 4.21 -7.36
C ALA A 110 3.80 4.45 -6.36
N LEU A 111 2.95 3.45 -6.14
CA LEU A 111 1.87 3.51 -5.16
C LEU A 111 2.39 3.71 -3.73
N LEU A 112 3.46 3.02 -3.33
CA LEU A 112 4.08 3.21 -2.02
C LEU A 112 4.60 4.63 -1.84
N LEU A 113 5.37 5.16 -2.80
CA LEU A 113 5.88 6.53 -2.75
C LEU A 113 4.76 7.58 -2.75
N ALA A 114 3.66 7.30 -3.45
CA ALA A 114 2.47 8.14 -3.43
C ALA A 114 1.74 8.06 -2.09
N LEU A 115 1.71 6.92 -1.42
CA LEU A 115 0.97 6.77 -0.17
C LEU A 115 1.76 7.18 1.07
N LEU A 116 3.09 7.29 1.00
CA LEU A 116 3.87 7.80 2.12
C LEU A 116 3.64 9.31 2.35
N PRO A 117 3.52 9.77 3.61
CA PRO A 117 3.32 9.02 4.86
C PRO A 117 1.82 8.88 5.26
N VAL A 118 0.89 9.01 4.31
CA VAL A 118 -0.53 9.30 4.56
C VAL A 118 -1.45 8.08 4.63
N TYR A 119 -0.96 6.85 4.42
CA TYR A 119 -1.80 5.64 4.55
C TYR A 119 -1.97 5.21 6.02
N ALA A 120 -3.10 4.57 6.31
CA ALA A 120 -3.39 3.95 7.60
C ALA A 120 -2.83 2.53 7.67
N ARG A 121 -2.37 2.10 8.85
CA ARG A 121 -1.78 0.78 9.04
C ARG A 121 -2.84 -0.21 9.50
N LEU A 122 -3.00 -1.29 8.76
CA LEU A 122 -3.86 -2.41 9.13
C LEU A 122 -3.11 -3.39 10.04
N PRO A 123 -3.81 -4.02 11.01
CA PRO A 123 -3.25 -5.13 11.78
C PRO A 123 -2.71 -6.26 10.89
N PRO A 124 -1.57 -6.90 11.25
CA PRO A 124 -0.98 -7.98 10.45
C PRO A 124 -1.86 -9.19 10.16
N VAL A 125 -2.94 -9.41 10.95
CA VAL A 125 -3.90 -10.49 10.71
C VAL A 125 -4.61 -10.38 9.36
N TRP A 126 -4.68 -9.16 8.79
CA TRP A 126 -5.35 -8.91 7.53
C TRP A 126 -4.55 -9.28 6.28
N ALA A 127 -3.25 -9.54 6.40
CA ALA A 127 -2.42 -10.00 5.30
C ALA A 127 -1.35 -10.98 5.83
N ILE A 128 -1.63 -12.28 5.66
CA ILE A 128 -0.74 -13.36 6.07
C ILE A 128 -0.17 -14.02 4.82
N VAL A 129 1.14 -13.92 4.62
CA VAL A 129 1.78 -14.47 3.42
C VAL A 129 2.42 -15.83 3.73
N GLY A 130 1.78 -16.90 3.25
CA GLY A 130 2.30 -18.28 3.22
C GLY A 130 1.75 -19.20 4.32
N PRO A 131 1.47 -20.48 4.02
CA PRO A 131 1.09 -21.47 5.03
C PRO A 131 2.31 -21.80 5.89
N GLY A 132 2.33 -21.34 7.15
CA GLY A 132 3.33 -21.77 8.14
C GLY A 132 4.33 -20.71 8.63
N SER A 133 4.14 -19.42 8.34
CA SER A 133 4.86 -18.38 9.09
C SER A 133 4.34 -18.35 10.53
N ARG A 134 4.98 -19.12 11.41
CA ARG A 134 4.74 -19.11 12.86
C ARG A 134 4.85 -17.66 13.36
N GLY A 135 3.72 -17.02 13.66
CA GLY A 135 3.72 -15.65 14.14
C GLY A 135 2.37 -14.95 14.21
N SER A 136 1.38 -15.35 13.40
CA SER A 136 0.01 -14.85 13.57
C SER A 136 -0.73 -15.78 14.50
N ALA A 137 -0.99 -15.29 15.71
CA ALA A 137 -1.93 -15.91 16.63
C ALA A 137 -3.23 -16.17 15.87
N MET A 138 -3.57 -17.44 15.73
CA MET A 138 -4.92 -17.88 15.47
C MET A 138 -5.71 -17.48 16.72
N LEU A 139 -6.31 -16.30 16.71
CA LEU A 139 -7.34 -15.98 17.68
C LEU A 139 -8.62 -16.63 17.13
N ALA A 140 -9.06 -17.61 17.90
CA ALA A 140 -10.31 -18.34 17.74
C ALA A 140 -11.52 -17.42 17.83
#